data_AF-A0A925YJX7-F1
#
_entry.id   AF-A0A925YJX7-F1
#
_cell.length_a   1.000
_cell.length_b   1.000
_cell.length_c   1.000
_cell.angle_alpha   90.00
_cell.angle_beta   90.00
_cell.angle_gamma   90.00
#
_symmetry.space_group_name_H-M   'P 1'
#
loop_
_entity.id
_entity.type
_entity.pdbx_description
1 polymer ?
#
loop_
_entity_poly.entity_id
_entity_poly.type
_entity_poly.pdbx_seq_one_letter_code
_entity_poly.pdbx_strand_id
1 'polypeptide(L)'
;MFRRLKPLLLGGFIPFAVCLPAMGQDAPPVSLSIEEAVGLAVRNSPRLVAARGDARSASFGVSSARALVNPNAFFAPGITSVSGTGEEFLIQQPLEINGVRSARAGIARAGQREAEARSLSTLRETVYAAQVAYYELARAREQVTVAREALTVAREFDRIARRQVEEGVRPGIELAQTGLEISRSQVQFTSAEGREESARAALNTVIGRDTGDAVGKLSPLIPAELPPAETEPGTVAVPPVAPQLPAPSAPVAPAQPSDLSTTTLLGRAVSSRAEIAGGTASAQRFRAEAALARAEGRPDIVPQFRVGY
;
A
#
# COMPACT_ATOMS: atom_id res chain seq x y z
N MET A 1 -41.38 -61.11 20.74
CA MET A 1 -41.99 -61.11 19.39
C MET A 1 -40.97 -60.49 18.44
N PHE A 2 -40.20 -61.33 17.74
CA PHE A 2 -39.12 -60.92 16.84
C PHE A 2 -39.69 -60.38 15.53
N ARG A 3 -39.18 -59.25 15.03
CA ARG A 3 -39.27 -58.91 13.61
C ARG A 3 -37.88 -58.52 13.10
N ARG A 4 -37.32 -59.42 12.30
CA ARG A 4 -36.10 -59.25 11.49
C ARG A 4 -36.42 -58.44 10.23
N LEU A 5 -35.45 -57.68 9.73
CA LEU A 5 -34.93 -57.65 8.34
C LEU A 5 -33.89 -56.49 8.22
N LYS A 6 -32.59 -56.80 8.22
CA LYS A 6 -31.64 -56.95 7.09
C LYS A 6 -31.00 -55.63 6.58
N PRO A 7 -29.67 -55.57 6.46
CA PRO A 7 -28.90 -54.40 6.03
C PRO A 7 -28.72 -54.38 4.50
N LEU A 8 -28.57 -53.20 3.91
CA LEU A 8 -28.11 -53.06 2.53
C LEU A 8 -26.87 -52.14 2.50
N LEU A 9 -25.70 -52.76 2.45
CA LEU A 9 -24.47 -52.17 1.96
C LEU A 9 -24.58 -52.11 0.44
N LEU A 10 -24.42 -50.93 -0.15
CA LEU A 10 -24.01 -50.80 -1.55
C LEU A 10 -22.88 -49.77 -1.60
N GLY A 11 -21.66 -50.28 -1.78
CA GLY A 11 -20.46 -49.49 -1.96
C GLY A 11 -20.52 -48.73 -3.28
N GLY A 12 -20.52 -47.40 -3.19
CA GLY A 12 -20.20 -46.51 -4.30
C GLY A 12 -18.73 -46.10 -4.18
N PHE A 13 -17.85 -46.80 -4.89
CA PHE A 13 -16.46 -46.43 -5.07
C PHE A 13 -16.41 -45.22 -6.01
N ILE A 14 -16.36 -44.01 -5.47
CA ILE A 14 -16.16 -42.79 -6.27
C ILE A 14 -14.68 -42.79 -6.69
N PRO A 15 -14.35 -42.80 -7.99
CA PRO A 15 -12.97 -42.75 -8.43
C PRO A 15 -12.39 -41.39 -8.02
N PHE A 16 -11.39 -41.44 -7.14
CA PHE A 16 -10.53 -40.32 -6.81
C PHE A 16 -9.76 -39.96 -8.10
N ALA A 17 -10.23 -38.94 -8.81
CA ALA A 17 -9.52 -38.36 -9.92
C ALA A 17 -8.21 -37.77 -9.40
N VAL A 18 -7.12 -38.52 -9.57
CA VAL A 18 -5.76 -38.05 -9.35
C VAL A 18 -5.51 -36.91 -10.34
N CYS A 19 -5.63 -35.68 -9.86
CA CYS A 19 -5.18 -34.51 -10.58
C CYS A 19 -3.65 -34.52 -10.54
N LEU A 20 -3.03 -34.94 -11.65
CA LEU A 20 -1.60 -34.72 -11.87
C LEU A 20 -1.34 -33.20 -11.75
N PRO A 21 -0.39 -32.74 -10.91
CA PRO A 21 0.11 -31.39 -11.06
C PRO A 21 0.81 -31.30 -12.41
N ALA A 22 0.23 -30.49 -13.29
CA ALA A 22 0.85 -30.13 -14.56
C ALA A 22 2.26 -29.59 -14.27
N MET A 23 3.27 -30.30 -14.78
CA MET A 23 4.64 -29.83 -14.79
C MET A 23 4.72 -28.52 -15.58
N GLY A 24 5.49 -27.58 -15.03
CA GLY A 24 6.27 -26.62 -15.80
C GLY A 24 5.48 -25.72 -16.73
N GLN A 25 4.85 -24.68 -16.18
CA GLN A 25 4.83 -23.42 -16.92
C GLN A 25 6.23 -22.82 -16.80
N ASP A 26 7.04 -23.08 -17.82
CA ASP A 26 8.21 -22.28 -18.17
C ASP A 26 7.67 -20.89 -18.54
N ALA A 27 7.37 -20.09 -17.50
CA ALA A 27 7.01 -18.70 -17.67
C ALA A 27 8.26 -18.00 -18.23
N PRO A 28 8.14 -17.22 -19.32
CA PRO A 28 9.26 -16.42 -19.80
C PRO A 28 9.81 -15.62 -18.61
N PRO A 29 11.13 -15.33 -18.53
CA PRO A 29 11.68 -14.57 -17.42
C PRO A 29 11.00 -13.21 -17.39
N VAL A 30 9.94 -13.09 -16.59
CA VAL A 30 9.09 -11.91 -16.55
C VAL A 30 9.98 -10.83 -15.98
N SER A 31 10.41 -9.94 -16.87
CA SER A 31 11.12 -8.74 -16.46
C SER A 31 10.14 -7.93 -15.62
N LEU A 32 10.41 -7.77 -14.34
CA LEU A 32 9.53 -7.04 -13.45
C LEU A 32 9.73 -5.54 -13.70
N SER A 33 8.72 -4.89 -14.26
CA SER A 33 8.69 -3.44 -14.40
C SER A 33 8.29 -2.77 -13.09
N ILE A 34 8.54 -1.46 -12.99
CA ILE A 34 8.13 -0.69 -11.80
C ILE A 34 6.61 -0.61 -11.69
N GLU A 35 5.90 -0.49 -12.80
CA GLU A 35 4.44 -0.47 -12.85
C GLU A 35 3.85 -1.80 -12.37
N GLU A 36 4.46 -2.92 -12.76
CA GLU A 36 4.06 -4.25 -12.32
C GLU A 36 4.32 -4.45 -10.82
N ALA A 37 5.49 -4.02 -10.32
CA ALA A 37 5.82 -4.10 -8.90
C ALA A 37 4.85 -3.28 -8.05
N VAL A 38 4.54 -2.04 -8.46
CA VAL A 38 3.53 -1.20 -7.80
C VAL A 38 2.15 -1.85 -7.90
N GLY A 39 1.79 -2.40 -9.05
CA GLY A 39 0.53 -3.10 -9.26
C GLY A 39 0.37 -4.30 -8.32
N LEU A 40 1.43 -5.10 -8.14
CA LEU A 40 1.44 -6.22 -7.20
C LEU A 40 1.32 -5.75 -5.76
N ALA A 41 2.08 -4.73 -5.35
CA ALA A 41 2.00 -4.16 -3.99
C ALA A 41 0.59 -3.66 -3.66
N VAL A 42 -0.04 -2.91 -4.57
CA VAL A 42 -1.41 -2.38 -4.36
C VAL A 42 -2.44 -3.51 -4.29
N ARG A 43 -2.27 -4.59 -5.07
CA ARG A 43 -3.19 -5.74 -5.06
C ARG A 43 -3.05 -6.59 -3.80
N ASN A 44 -1.82 -6.79 -3.33
CA ASN A 44 -1.52 -7.75 -2.28
C ASN A 44 -1.36 -7.13 -0.87
N SER A 45 -1.29 -5.80 -0.75
CA SER A 45 -1.06 -5.12 0.54
C SER A 45 -2.22 -5.31 1.54
N PRO A 46 -2.01 -6.03 2.68
CA PRO A 46 -3.05 -6.21 3.70
C PRO A 46 -3.39 -4.90 4.42
N ARG A 47 -2.42 -4.00 4.56
CA ARG A 47 -2.61 -2.67 5.18
C ARG A 47 -3.61 -1.84 4.38
N LEU A 48 -3.52 -1.88 3.05
CA LEU A 48 -4.45 -1.17 2.18
C LEU A 48 -5.86 -1.77 2.24
N VAL A 49 -5.97 -3.10 2.33
CA VAL A 49 -7.26 -3.78 2.53
C VAL A 49 -7.91 -3.37 3.85
N ALA A 50 -7.15 -3.36 4.95
CA ALA A 50 -7.63 -2.90 6.24
C ALA A 50 -8.12 -1.44 6.19
N ALA A 51 -7.29 -0.54 5.64
CA ALA A 51 -7.65 0.88 5.56
C ALA A 51 -8.89 1.14 4.69
N ARG A 52 -9.08 0.38 3.59
CA ARG A 52 -10.32 0.42 2.80
C ARG A 52 -11.51 -0.14 3.56
N GLY A 53 -11.31 -1.21 4.33
CA GLY A 53 -12.31 -1.79 5.21
C GLY A 53 -12.80 -0.78 6.26
N ASP A 54 -11.88 -0.05 6.88
CA ASP A 54 -12.18 1.01 7.85
C ASP A 54 -12.98 2.15 7.23
N ALA A 55 -12.58 2.64 6.04
CA ALA A 55 -13.34 3.66 5.31
C ALA A 55 -14.76 3.19 4.98
N ARG A 56 -14.90 1.93 4.53
CA ARG A 56 -16.21 1.33 4.26
C ARG A 56 -17.05 1.20 5.52
N SER A 57 -16.46 0.74 6.63
CA SER A 57 -17.13 0.64 7.93
C SER A 57 -17.62 2.00 8.42
N ALA A 58 -16.78 3.04 8.31
CA ALA A 58 -17.14 4.40 8.69
C ALA A 58 -18.33 4.94 7.88
N SER A 59 -18.45 4.57 6.60
CA SER A 59 -19.61 4.94 5.78
C SER A 59 -20.93 4.34 6.28
N PHE A 60 -20.91 3.10 6.79
CA PHE A 60 -22.06 2.49 7.46
C PHE A 60 -22.32 3.13 8.83
N GLY A 61 -21.28 3.59 9.53
CA GLY A 61 -21.43 4.40 10.73
C GLY A 61 -22.26 5.67 10.48
N VAL A 62 -22.17 6.27 9.28
CA VAL A 62 -22.99 7.44 8.90
C VAL A 62 -24.46 7.08 8.72
N SER A 63 -24.79 5.95 8.09
CA SER A 63 -26.19 5.52 7.95
C SER A 63 -26.79 5.17 9.30
N SER A 64 -26.05 4.46 10.15
CA SER A 64 -26.44 4.16 11.53
C SER A 64 -26.66 5.43 12.37
N ALA A 65 -25.75 6.40 12.28
CA ALA A 65 -25.86 7.66 13.01
C ALA A 65 -27.09 8.50 12.61
N ARG A 66 -27.60 8.34 11.38
CA ARG A 66 -28.83 8.99 10.88
C ARG A 66 -30.10 8.26 11.28
N ALA A 67 -30.01 7.00 11.71
CA ALA A 67 -31.18 6.26 12.14
C ALA A 67 -31.80 6.91 13.37
N LEU A 68 -33.12 6.76 13.49
CA LEU A 68 -33.83 7.05 14.74
C LEU A 68 -33.35 6.09 15.82
N VAL A 69 -33.39 6.55 17.06
CA VAL A 69 -33.18 5.68 18.21
C VAL A 69 -34.26 4.59 18.20
N ASN A 70 -33.86 3.37 18.52
CA ASN A 70 -34.78 2.25 18.59
C ASN A 70 -35.88 2.54 19.64
N PRO A 71 -37.14 2.14 19.37
CA PRO A 71 -38.18 2.25 20.37
C PRO A 71 -37.88 1.33 21.55
N ASN A 72 -38.24 1.77 22.75
CA ASN A 72 -38.27 0.94 23.94
C ASN A 72 -39.68 0.41 24.12
N ALA A 73 -39.83 -0.91 24.18
CA ALA A 73 -41.09 -1.57 24.48
C ALA A 73 -40.97 -2.32 25.80
N PHE A 74 -41.96 -2.18 26.68
CA PHE A 74 -42.01 -2.89 27.94
C PHE A 74 -43.43 -3.27 28.31
N PHE A 75 -43.52 -4.37 29.06
CA PHE A 75 -44.75 -4.92 29.59
C PHE A 75 -44.81 -4.62 31.08
N ALA A 76 -45.92 -4.05 31.54
CA ALA A 76 -46.07 -3.66 32.93
C ALA A 76 -47.48 -4.00 33.45
N PRO A 77 -47.61 -4.48 34.70
CA PRO A 77 -48.92 -4.56 35.34
C PRO A 77 -49.47 -3.14 35.55
N GLY A 78 -50.69 -2.90 35.08
CA GLY A 78 -51.36 -1.61 35.14
C GLY A 78 -52.72 -1.70 35.84
N ILE A 79 -53.21 -0.58 36.36
CA ILE A 79 -54.58 -0.49 36.90
C ILE A 79 -55.50 -0.11 35.74
N THR A 80 -56.23 -1.07 35.20
CA THR A 80 -57.10 -0.88 34.03
C THR A 80 -58.54 -0.50 34.43
N SER A 81 -58.91 -0.65 35.71
CA SER A 81 -60.21 -0.20 36.25
C SER A 81 -60.20 -0.01 37.78
N VAL A 82 -61.27 0.58 38.33
CA VAL A 82 -61.45 0.87 39.78
C VAL A 82 -61.31 -0.37 40.68
N SER A 83 -61.42 -1.59 40.13
CA SER A 83 -61.30 -2.85 40.87
C SER A 83 -60.50 -3.94 40.15
N GLY A 84 -59.72 -3.61 39.12
CA GLY A 84 -59.03 -4.60 38.28
C GLY A 84 -57.57 -4.25 38.00
N THR A 85 -56.69 -5.20 38.25
CA THR A 85 -55.31 -5.21 37.76
C THR A 85 -55.32 -5.81 36.35
N GLY A 86 -54.81 -5.09 35.36
CA GLY A 86 -54.65 -5.56 33.98
C GLY A 86 -53.20 -5.49 33.51
N GLU A 87 -52.98 -5.76 32.24
CA GLU A 87 -51.65 -5.77 31.63
C GLU A 87 -51.55 -4.61 30.62
N GLU A 88 -50.49 -3.80 30.74
CA GLU A 88 -50.21 -2.69 29.83
C GLU A 88 -48.97 -3.00 28.99
N PHE A 89 -49.10 -2.80 27.67
CA PHE A 89 -47.99 -2.75 26.75
C PHE A 89 -47.67 -1.29 26.43
N LEU A 90 -46.44 -0.87 26.74
CA LEU A 90 -45.98 0.50 26.52
C LEU A 90 -44.88 0.52 25.46
N ILE A 91 -45.05 1.39 24.47
CA ILE A 91 -44.01 1.72 23.48
C ILE A 91 -43.60 3.17 23.69
N GLN A 92 -42.31 3.40 23.90
CA GLN A 92 -41.70 4.72 23.97
C GLN A 92 -40.75 4.90 22.78
N GLN A 93 -40.95 5.95 22.00
CA GLN A 93 -40.05 6.28 20.88
C GLN A 93 -39.48 7.68 21.08
N PRO A 94 -38.19 7.81 21.45
CA PRO A 94 -37.54 9.11 21.52
C PRO A 94 -37.51 9.78 20.14
N LEU A 95 -38.07 10.98 20.02
CA LEU A 95 -38.06 11.78 18.80
C LEU A 95 -37.03 12.90 18.94
N GLU A 96 -35.80 12.64 18.49
CA GLU A 96 -34.67 13.57 18.55
C GLU A 96 -34.88 14.83 17.68
N ILE A 97 -35.67 15.80 18.13
CA ILE A 97 -35.98 17.05 17.40
C ILE A 97 -35.04 18.20 17.77
N ASN A 98 -34.30 18.06 18.86
CA ASN A 98 -33.36 19.04 19.41
C ASN A 98 -32.06 19.21 18.60
N GLY A 99 -31.88 18.44 17.53
CA GLY A 99 -30.70 18.48 16.66
C GLY A 99 -29.63 17.44 16.98
N VAL A 100 -29.78 16.65 18.05
CA VAL A 100 -28.83 15.59 18.47
C VAL A 100 -28.55 14.62 17.33
N ARG A 101 -29.59 14.15 16.62
CA ARG A 101 -29.45 13.26 15.46
C ARG A 101 -28.58 13.87 14.36
N SER A 102 -28.79 15.15 14.07
CA SER A 102 -28.04 15.85 13.02
C SER A 102 -26.56 16.03 13.40
N ALA A 103 -26.29 16.32 14.68
CA ALA A 103 -24.94 16.46 15.21
C ALA A 103 -24.22 15.10 15.23
N ARG A 104 -24.86 14.04 15.71
CA ARG A 104 -24.36 12.65 15.65
C ARG A 104 -24.01 12.23 14.23
N ALA A 105 -24.90 12.48 13.27
CA ALA A 105 -24.62 12.24 11.86
C ALA A 105 -23.46 13.12 11.33
N GLY A 106 -23.30 14.34 11.84
CA GLY A 106 -22.17 15.22 11.55
C GLY A 106 -20.83 14.63 12.00
N ILE A 107 -20.77 14.11 13.23
CA ILE A 107 -19.60 13.44 13.81
C ILE A 107 -19.23 12.21 12.97
N ALA A 108 -20.22 11.35 12.69
CA ALA A 108 -20.00 10.15 11.88
C ALA A 108 -19.48 10.49 10.47
N ARG A 109 -20.03 11.52 9.81
CA ARG A 109 -19.55 11.97 8.49
C ARG A 109 -18.12 12.49 8.54
N ALA A 110 -17.74 13.18 9.61
CA ALA A 110 -16.36 13.63 9.79
C ALA A 110 -15.42 12.42 9.96
N GLY A 111 -15.81 11.43 10.76
CA GLY A 111 -15.08 10.17 10.91
C GLY A 111 -14.95 9.39 9.59
N GLN A 112 -15.98 9.36 8.75
CA GLN A 112 -15.90 8.79 7.40
C GLN A 112 -14.83 9.47 6.54
N ARG A 113 -14.85 10.81 6.48
CA ARG A 113 -13.85 11.57 5.69
C ARG A 113 -12.43 11.35 6.19
N GLU A 114 -12.26 11.23 7.51
CA GLU A 114 -10.97 10.91 8.11
C GLU A 114 -10.49 9.50 7.69
N ALA A 115 -11.37 8.49 7.73
CA ALA A 115 -11.04 7.13 7.32
C ALA A 115 -10.72 7.04 5.81
N GLU A 116 -11.45 7.75 4.96
CA GLU A 116 -11.18 7.86 3.52
C GLU A 116 -9.81 8.51 3.25
N ALA A 117 -9.50 9.60 3.95
CA ALA A 117 -8.20 10.26 3.86
C ALA A 117 -7.05 9.32 4.27
N ARG A 118 -7.21 8.59 5.39
CA ARG A 118 -6.22 7.58 5.81
C ARG A 118 -6.03 6.48 4.77
N SER A 119 -7.11 5.98 4.17
CA SER A 119 -7.03 4.98 3.09
C SER A 119 -6.23 5.48 1.90
N LEU A 120 -6.42 6.74 1.50
CA LEU A 120 -5.64 7.37 0.43
C LEU A 120 -4.16 7.54 0.82
N SER A 121 -3.85 7.92 2.07
CA SER A 121 -2.46 7.98 2.55
C SER A 121 -1.81 6.60 2.49
N THR A 122 -2.47 5.55 3.00
CA THR A 122 -1.94 4.18 2.97
C THR A 122 -1.70 3.69 1.54
N LEU A 123 -2.55 4.05 0.58
CA LEU A 123 -2.31 3.78 -0.84
C LEU A 123 -1.01 4.44 -1.32
N ARG A 124 -0.84 5.74 -1.05
CA ARG A 124 0.36 6.49 -1.47
C ARG A 124 1.63 5.94 -0.83
N GLU A 125 1.58 5.60 0.46
CA GLU A 125 2.68 4.95 1.17
C GLU A 125 3.03 3.60 0.56
N THR A 126 2.03 2.78 0.21
CA THR A 126 2.22 1.47 -0.44
C THR A 126 2.90 1.63 -1.81
N VAL A 127 2.43 2.59 -2.62
CA VAL A 127 3.03 2.89 -3.93
C VAL A 127 4.48 3.35 -3.75
N TYR A 128 4.73 4.29 -2.85
CA TYR A 128 6.07 4.81 -2.59
C TYR A 128 7.02 3.73 -2.09
N ALA A 129 6.59 2.91 -1.13
CA ALA A 129 7.38 1.80 -0.61
C ALA A 129 7.76 0.80 -1.72
N ALA A 130 6.84 0.51 -2.63
CA ALA A 130 7.11 -0.40 -3.76
C ALA A 130 8.16 0.18 -4.72
N GLN A 131 8.05 1.48 -5.04
CA GLN A 131 9.03 2.16 -5.90
C GLN A 131 10.42 2.20 -5.28
N VAL A 132 10.52 2.56 -3.99
CA VAL A 132 11.80 2.59 -3.26
C VAL A 132 12.42 1.21 -3.21
N ALA A 133 11.66 0.18 -2.82
CA ALA A 133 12.18 -1.19 -2.74
C ALA A 133 12.62 -1.72 -4.11
N TYR A 134 11.89 -1.37 -5.19
CA TYR A 134 12.24 -1.72 -6.55
C TYR A 134 13.60 -1.14 -6.95
N TYR A 135 13.79 0.16 -6.74
CA TYR A 135 15.03 0.84 -7.11
C TYR A 135 16.21 0.47 -6.21
N GLU A 136 15.99 0.20 -4.93
CA GLU A 136 17.05 -0.31 -4.05
C GLU A 136 17.52 -1.70 -4.49
N LEU A 137 16.62 -2.60 -4.90
CA LEU A 137 17.03 -3.89 -5.46
C LEU A 137 17.79 -3.72 -6.78
N ALA A 138 17.30 -2.86 -7.67
CA ALA A 138 17.98 -2.57 -8.94
C ALA A 138 19.40 -2.04 -8.72
N ARG A 139 19.55 -1.10 -7.78
CA ARG A 139 20.84 -0.55 -7.36
C ARG A 139 21.74 -1.61 -6.70
N ALA A 140 21.20 -2.43 -5.82
CA ALA A 140 21.98 -3.46 -5.12
C ALA A 140 22.53 -4.52 -6.10
N ARG A 141 21.74 -4.89 -7.12
CA ARG A 141 22.21 -5.78 -8.20
C ARG A 141 23.36 -5.17 -8.99
N GLU A 142 23.28 -3.88 -9.33
CA GLU A 142 24.38 -3.19 -10.00
C GLU A 142 25.64 -3.15 -9.12
N GLN A 143 25.49 -2.92 -7.82
CA GLN A 143 26.62 -2.97 -6.88
C GLN A 143 27.27 -4.35 -6.81
N VAL A 144 26.49 -5.43 -6.91
CA VAL A 144 27.03 -6.80 -7.00
C VAL A 144 27.85 -6.98 -8.28
N THR A 145 27.35 -6.48 -9.43
CA THR A 145 28.08 -6.50 -10.70
C THR A 145 29.41 -5.76 -10.59
N VAL A 146 29.38 -4.50 -10.13
CA VAL A 146 30.59 -3.67 -9.97
C VAL A 146 31.60 -4.30 -9.00
N ALA A 147 31.13 -4.81 -7.86
CA ALA A 147 32.02 -5.43 -6.88
C ALA A 147 32.63 -6.76 -7.40
N ARG A 148 31.90 -7.51 -8.22
CA ARG A 148 32.40 -8.71 -8.89
C ARG A 148 33.48 -8.37 -9.92
N GLU A 149 33.28 -7.31 -10.69
CA GLU A 149 34.27 -6.83 -11.65
C GLU A 149 35.53 -6.35 -10.94
N ALA A 150 35.41 -5.57 -9.86
CA ALA A 150 36.54 -5.14 -9.04
C ALA A 150 37.34 -6.32 -8.47
N LEU A 151 36.66 -7.38 -8.01
CA LEU A 151 37.32 -8.61 -7.55
C LEU A 151 38.04 -9.33 -8.69
N THR A 152 37.44 -9.39 -9.88
CA THR A 152 38.08 -9.96 -11.07
C THR A 152 39.35 -9.18 -11.44
N VAL A 153 39.28 -7.86 -11.46
CA VAL A 153 40.43 -6.98 -11.74
C VAL A 153 41.53 -7.16 -10.70
N ALA A 154 41.19 -7.22 -9.41
CA ALA A 154 42.17 -7.43 -8.33
C ALA A 154 42.90 -8.77 -8.47
N ARG A 155 42.19 -9.84 -8.88
CA ARG A 155 42.78 -11.16 -9.15
C ARG A 155 43.72 -11.13 -10.35
N GLU A 156 43.37 -10.42 -11.41
CA GLU A 156 44.24 -10.26 -12.57
C GLU A 156 45.51 -9.47 -12.22
N PHE A 157 45.38 -8.42 -11.40
CA PHE A 157 46.53 -7.64 -10.95
C PHE A 157 47.48 -8.46 -10.07
N ASP A 158 46.97 -9.28 -9.15
CA ASP A 158 47.80 -10.22 -8.37
C ASP A 158 48.52 -11.23 -9.27
N ARG A 159 47.84 -11.77 -10.28
CA ARG A 159 48.43 -12.72 -11.25
C ARG A 159 49.61 -12.10 -11.99
N ILE A 160 49.49 -10.84 -12.42
CA ILE A 160 50.56 -10.10 -13.11
C ILE A 160 51.70 -9.79 -12.13
N ALA A 161 51.39 -9.28 -10.94
CA ALA A 161 52.39 -8.94 -9.93
C ALA A 161 53.21 -10.16 -9.49
N ARG A 162 52.55 -11.32 -9.31
CA ARG A 162 53.21 -12.58 -8.99
C ARG A 162 54.26 -12.98 -10.02
N ARG A 163 53.93 -12.92 -11.32
CA ARG A 163 54.90 -13.19 -12.40
C ARG A 163 56.08 -12.24 -12.38
N GLN A 164 55.83 -10.94 -12.20
CA GLN A 164 56.89 -9.93 -12.16
C GLN A 164 57.83 -10.10 -10.96
N VAL A 165 57.31 -10.56 -9.82
CA VAL A 165 58.14 -10.90 -8.65
C VAL A 165 58.96 -12.17 -8.92
N GLU A 166 58.37 -13.19 -9.54
CA GLU A 166 59.08 -14.43 -9.93
C GLU A 166 60.21 -14.16 -10.94
N GLU A 167 60.02 -13.18 -11.84
CA GLU A 167 61.01 -12.72 -12.81
C GLU A 167 62.04 -11.74 -12.19
N GLY A 168 61.88 -11.36 -10.91
CA GLY A 168 62.77 -10.42 -10.21
C GLY A 168 62.63 -8.96 -10.63
N VAL A 169 61.59 -8.63 -11.39
CA VAL A 169 61.29 -7.26 -11.88
C VAL A 169 60.66 -6.40 -10.78
N ARG A 170 59.97 -7.01 -9.81
CA ARG A 170 59.21 -6.32 -8.75
C ARG A 170 59.51 -6.85 -7.34
N PRO A 171 59.48 -6.00 -6.29
CA PRO A 171 59.67 -6.44 -4.91
C PRO A 171 58.53 -7.34 -4.38
N GLY A 172 58.87 -8.34 -3.55
CA GLY A 172 57.87 -9.22 -2.93
C GLY A 172 56.85 -8.53 -2.02
N ILE A 173 57.13 -7.32 -1.52
CA ILE A 173 56.15 -6.52 -0.76
C ILE A 173 54.93 -6.13 -1.63
N GLU A 174 55.09 -6.01 -2.94
CA GLU A 174 53.98 -5.70 -3.84
C GLU A 174 53.01 -6.87 -3.96
N LEU A 175 53.48 -8.12 -3.87
CA LEU A 175 52.62 -9.30 -3.81
C LEU A 175 51.76 -9.33 -2.55
N ALA A 176 52.28 -8.87 -1.41
CA ALA A 176 51.50 -8.73 -0.19
C ALA A 176 50.41 -7.65 -0.33
N GLN A 177 50.70 -6.56 -1.04
CA GLN A 177 49.73 -5.49 -1.32
C GLN A 177 48.60 -5.96 -2.25
N THR A 178 48.91 -6.72 -3.30
CA THR A 178 47.88 -7.27 -4.21
C THR A 178 46.99 -8.30 -3.51
N GLY A 179 47.56 -9.15 -2.65
CA GLY A 179 46.80 -10.09 -1.82
C GLY A 179 45.86 -9.40 -0.83
N LEU A 180 46.27 -8.27 -0.24
CA LEU A 180 45.40 -7.43 0.58
C LEU A 180 44.24 -6.85 -0.26
N GLU A 181 44.50 -6.42 -1.49
CA GLU A 181 43.47 -5.86 -2.37
C GLU A 181 42.44 -6.91 -2.80
N ILE A 182 42.86 -8.15 -3.10
CA ILE A 182 41.93 -9.27 -3.32
C ILE A 182 41.03 -9.45 -2.10
N SER A 183 41.61 -9.45 -0.89
CA SER A 183 40.87 -9.65 0.34
C SER A 183 39.83 -8.54 0.57
N ARG A 184 40.21 -7.28 0.29
CA ARG A 184 39.31 -6.12 0.35
C ARG A 184 38.17 -6.22 -0.66
N SER A 185 38.48 -6.51 -1.92
CA SER A 185 37.49 -6.67 -2.98
C SER A 185 36.55 -7.86 -2.72
N GLN A 186 37.05 -8.94 -2.13
CA GLN A 186 36.22 -10.09 -1.74
C GLN A 186 35.22 -9.71 -0.65
N VAL A 187 35.66 -8.96 0.38
CA VAL A 187 34.76 -8.44 1.42
C VAL A 187 33.69 -7.51 0.83
N GLN A 188 34.08 -6.63 -0.11
CA GLN A 188 33.13 -5.75 -0.80
C GLN A 188 32.11 -6.52 -1.62
N PHE A 189 32.54 -7.55 -2.36
CA PHE A 189 31.65 -8.41 -3.14
C PHE A 189 30.64 -9.15 -2.26
N THR A 190 31.11 -9.83 -1.21
CA THR A 190 30.22 -10.54 -0.27
C THR A 190 29.27 -9.58 0.46
N SER A 191 29.72 -8.36 0.79
CA SER A 191 28.85 -7.32 1.36
C SER A 191 27.79 -6.84 0.36
N ALA A 192 28.13 -6.72 -0.92
CA ALA A 192 27.18 -6.36 -1.97
C ALA A 192 26.13 -7.46 -2.17
N GLU A 193 26.52 -8.74 -2.14
CA GLU A 193 25.58 -9.87 -2.21
C GLU A 193 24.59 -9.86 -1.05
N GLY A 194 25.07 -9.63 0.18
CA GLY A 194 24.18 -9.51 1.34
C GLY A 194 23.19 -8.34 1.24
N ARG A 195 23.59 -7.23 0.61
CA ARG A 195 22.70 -6.09 0.35
C ARG A 195 21.67 -6.40 -0.73
N GLU A 196 22.04 -7.10 -1.79
CA GLU A 196 21.11 -7.55 -2.84
C GLU A 196 20.06 -8.50 -2.26
N GLU A 197 20.48 -9.47 -1.44
CA GLU A 197 19.59 -10.39 -0.76
C GLU A 197 18.58 -9.65 0.14
N SER A 198 19.06 -8.70 0.94
CA SER A 198 18.21 -7.90 1.82
C SER A 198 17.22 -7.03 1.04
N ALA A 199 17.67 -6.40 -0.06
CA ALA A 199 16.82 -5.59 -0.92
C ALA A 199 15.76 -6.43 -1.65
N ARG A 200 16.12 -7.66 -2.05
CA ARG A 200 15.21 -8.62 -2.69
C ARG A 200 14.10 -9.04 -1.73
N ALA A 201 14.47 -9.42 -0.50
CA ALA A 201 13.51 -9.74 0.55
C ALA A 201 12.60 -8.56 0.89
N ALA A 202 13.14 -7.33 0.92
CA ALA A 202 12.36 -6.12 1.15
C ALA A 202 11.34 -5.87 0.03
N LEU A 203 11.74 -5.99 -1.24
CA LEU A 203 10.82 -5.86 -2.37
C LEU A 203 9.72 -6.92 -2.31
N ASN A 204 10.08 -8.19 -2.12
CA ASN A 204 9.13 -9.30 -2.00
C ASN A 204 8.09 -9.04 -0.89
N THR A 205 8.54 -8.56 0.26
CA THR A 205 7.67 -8.19 1.38
C THR A 205 6.64 -7.12 0.97
N VAL A 206 7.08 -6.07 0.27
CA VAL A 206 6.21 -4.96 -0.15
C VAL A 206 5.21 -5.41 -1.23
N ILE A 207 5.61 -6.27 -2.16
CA ILE A 207 4.73 -6.79 -3.22
C ILE A 207 3.88 -8.00 -2.78
N GLY A 208 3.98 -8.40 -1.51
CA GLY A 208 3.19 -9.48 -0.93
C GLY A 208 3.57 -10.87 -1.44
N ARG A 209 4.85 -11.12 -1.64
CA ARG A 209 5.45 -12.43 -1.99
C ARG A 209 6.29 -12.96 -0.82
N ASP A 210 6.65 -14.24 -0.89
CA ASP A 210 7.61 -14.81 0.08
C ASP A 210 8.96 -14.11 -0.04
N THR A 211 9.63 -13.84 1.09
CA THR A 211 10.92 -13.16 1.09
C THR A 211 12.00 -13.88 0.27
N GLY A 212 11.95 -15.22 0.23
CA GLY A 212 12.90 -16.05 -0.49
C GLY A 212 12.64 -16.15 -1.99
N ASP A 213 11.50 -15.66 -2.49
CA ASP A 213 11.14 -15.75 -3.90
C ASP A 213 12.18 -15.08 -4.81
N ALA A 214 12.49 -15.75 -5.92
CA ALA A 214 13.29 -15.15 -6.97
C ALA A 214 12.53 -13.98 -7.63
N VAL A 215 13.26 -12.87 -7.82
CA VAL A 215 12.80 -11.73 -8.60
C VAL A 215 13.51 -11.76 -9.95
N GLY A 216 12.75 -11.75 -11.05
CA GLY A 216 13.27 -11.77 -12.42
C GLY A 216 14.14 -10.56 -12.74
N LYS A 217 14.57 -10.44 -14.00
CA LYS A 217 15.32 -9.26 -14.45
C LYS A 217 14.50 -8.00 -14.19
N LEU A 218 15.13 -6.95 -13.67
CA LEU A 218 14.46 -5.66 -13.52
C LEU A 218 14.65 -4.87 -14.81
N SER A 219 13.64 -4.11 -15.20
CA SER A 219 13.79 -3.13 -16.27
C SER A 219 14.93 -2.16 -15.92
N PRO A 220 15.79 -1.81 -16.88
CA PRO A 220 16.98 -1.00 -16.59
C PRO A 220 16.59 0.38 -16.04
N LEU A 221 17.34 0.83 -15.02
CA LEU A 221 17.19 2.13 -14.36
C LEU A 221 17.43 3.32 -15.30
N ILE A 222 18.16 3.09 -16.39
CA ILE A 222 18.55 4.07 -17.40
C ILE A 222 18.05 3.52 -18.74
N PRO A 223 17.34 4.30 -19.57
CA PRO A 223 17.08 3.91 -20.95
C PRO A 223 18.41 3.53 -21.61
N ALA A 224 18.50 2.33 -22.14
CA ALA A 224 19.70 1.84 -22.82
C ALA A 224 19.92 2.64 -24.12
N GLU A 225 20.55 3.81 -24.01
CA GLU A 225 21.45 4.46 -24.97
C GLU A 225 21.72 5.88 -24.48
N LEU A 226 22.90 6.10 -23.89
CA LEU A 226 23.62 7.33 -24.23
C LEU A 226 24.01 7.13 -25.70
N PRO A 227 23.68 8.06 -26.62
CA PRO A 227 24.20 7.98 -27.97
C PRO A 227 25.72 7.79 -27.87
N PRO A 228 26.31 6.89 -28.69
CA PRO A 228 27.73 6.59 -28.60
C PRO A 228 28.48 7.93 -28.62
N ALA A 229 29.37 8.12 -27.63
CA ALA A 229 30.23 9.28 -27.61
C ALA A 229 30.97 9.30 -28.96
N GLU A 230 30.56 10.22 -29.82
CA GLU A 230 31.18 10.44 -31.12
C GLU A 230 32.64 10.80 -30.83
N THR A 231 33.52 9.80 -30.98
CA THR A 231 34.94 10.01 -31.14
C THR A 231 35.14 10.61 -32.52
N GLU A 232 35.20 11.93 -32.62
CA GLU A 232 35.83 12.61 -33.75
C GLU A 232 36.74 13.72 -33.20
N PRO A 233 38.05 13.68 -33.53
CA PRO A 233 39.04 14.62 -33.03
C PRO A 233 38.94 15.96 -33.77
N GLY A 234 38.75 17.04 -33.01
CA GLY A 234 39.03 18.41 -33.42
C GLY A 234 38.10 18.99 -34.47
N THR A 235 37.19 19.87 -34.05
CA THR A 235 36.95 21.19 -34.66
C THR A 235 36.00 21.97 -33.75
N VAL A 236 36.41 23.19 -33.40
CA VAL A 236 35.57 24.19 -32.74
C VAL A 236 34.41 24.54 -33.67
N ALA A 237 33.18 24.24 -33.26
CA ALA A 237 31.98 24.88 -33.80
C ALA A 237 30.83 24.81 -32.77
N VAL A 238 30.56 25.93 -32.11
CA VAL A 238 29.20 26.22 -31.62
C VAL A 238 28.40 26.61 -32.87
N PRO A 239 27.23 26.00 -33.15
CA PRO A 239 25.95 26.66 -32.80
C PRO A 239 24.78 25.64 -32.63
N PRO A 240 23.49 26.03 -32.72
CA PRO A 240 22.59 26.15 -31.57
C PRO A 240 21.37 25.20 -31.68
N VAL A 241 20.41 25.41 -30.77
CA VAL A 241 19.02 24.94 -30.81
C VAL A 241 18.75 23.62 -30.07
N ALA A 242 18.04 23.78 -28.96
CA ALA A 242 17.46 22.72 -28.15
C ALA A 242 16.51 21.83 -28.97
N PRO A 243 16.52 20.50 -28.78
CA PRO A 243 15.55 19.63 -29.41
C PRO A 243 14.15 19.85 -28.82
N GLN A 244 13.21 20.15 -29.70
CA GLN A 244 11.78 20.27 -29.41
C GLN A 244 11.21 18.90 -29.03
N LEU A 245 10.60 18.83 -27.85
CA LEU A 245 9.80 17.68 -27.41
C LEU A 245 8.60 17.47 -28.35
N PRO A 246 8.21 16.22 -28.65
CA PRO A 246 7.05 15.93 -29.48
C PRO A 246 5.77 16.40 -28.80
N ALA A 247 4.90 17.04 -29.57
CA ALA A 247 3.64 17.64 -29.11
C ALA A 247 2.67 16.58 -28.55
N PRO A 248 1.97 16.86 -27.44
CA PRO A 248 0.88 16.02 -26.96
C PRO A 248 -0.34 16.14 -27.89
N SER A 249 -0.79 15.00 -28.40
CA SER A 249 -2.02 14.84 -29.16
C SER A 249 -3.25 14.95 -28.24
N ALA A 250 -3.66 16.18 -27.92
CA ALA A 250 -5.04 16.65 -27.65
C ALA A 250 -4.99 18.03 -26.96
N PRO A 251 -5.92 18.97 -27.23
CA PRO A 251 -5.85 20.31 -26.69
C PRO A 251 -6.24 20.31 -25.21
N VAL A 252 -5.25 20.24 -24.33
CA VAL A 252 -5.38 20.75 -22.96
C VAL A 252 -5.41 22.28 -23.11
N ALA A 253 -6.52 22.89 -22.74
CA ALA A 253 -6.67 24.35 -22.73
C ALA A 253 -5.45 24.99 -22.02
N PRO A 254 -4.87 26.08 -22.56
CA PRO A 254 -3.68 26.67 -21.97
C PRO A 254 -3.99 27.09 -20.54
N ALA A 255 -3.32 26.43 -19.58
CA ALA A 255 -3.35 26.84 -18.18
C ALA A 255 -2.84 28.29 -18.10
N GLN A 256 -3.62 29.14 -17.45
CA GLN A 256 -3.31 30.57 -17.33
C GLN A 256 -2.02 30.71 -16.48
N PRO A 257 -1.16 31.72 -16.70
CA PRO A 257 0.10 31.87 -15.96
C PRO A 257 -0.06 31.99 -14.43
N SER A 258 -1.27 32.27 -13.93
CA SER A 258 -1.65 32.23 -12.51
C SER A 258 -1.80 30.81 -11.93
N ASP A 259 -1.86 29.77 -12.77
CA ASP A 259 -1.93 28.37 -12.36
C ASP A 259 -0.55 27.77 -11.99
N LEU A 260 0.54 28.42 -12.41
CA LEU A 260 1.92 27.97 -12.20
C LEU A 260 2.68 28.78 -11.14
N SER A 261 2.07 29.80 -10.54
CA SER A 261 2.70 30.52 -9.42
C SER A 261 2.96 29.54 -8.26
N THR A 262 4.16 29.60 -7.69
CA THR A 262 4.63 28.69 -6.62
C THR A 262 3.64 28.59 -5.48
N THR A 263 2.94 29.68 -5.16
CA THR A 263 1.87 29.73 -4.14
C THR A 263 0.60 28.99 -4.56
N THR A 264 0.21 29.04 -5.84
CA THR A 264 -0.93 28.29 -6.39
C THR A 264 -0.61 26.79 -6.45
N LEU A 265 0.61 26.45 -6.88
CA LEU A 265 1.09 25.06 -6.92
C LEU A 265 1.30 24.49 -5.52
N LEU A 266 1.84 25.27 -4.58
CA LEU A 266 1.90 24.91 -3.15
C LEU A 266 0.49 24.78 -2.58
N GLY A 267 -0.42 25.71 -2.85
CA GLY A 267 -1.82 25.63 -2.41
C GLY A 267 -2.52 24.36 -2.93
N ARG A 268 -2.33 24.03 -4.22
CA ARG A 268 -2.84 22.79 -4.83
C ARG A 268 -2.17 21.53 -4.24
N ALA A 269 -0.85 21.53 -4.07
CA ALA A 269 -0.10 20.41 -3.49
C ALA A 269 -0.50 20.16 -2.02
N VAL A 270 -0.65 21.23 -1.25
CA VAL A 270 -1.14 21.23 0.14
C VAL A 270 -2.59 20.74 0.19
N SER A 271 -3.49 21.27 -0.65
CA SER A 271 -4.89 20.83 -0.70
C SER A 271 -5.10 19.38 -1.18
N SER A 272 -4.16 18.84 -1.96
CA SER A 272 -4.21 17.46 -2.47
C SER A 272 -3.54 16.44 -1.55
N ARG A 273 -2.96 16.87 -0.42
CA ARG A 273 -2.46 15.96 0.62
C ARG A 273 -3.61 15.37 1.43
N ALA A 274 -3.68 14.05 1.44
CA ALA A 274 -4.63 13.30 2.26
C ALA A 274 -4.55 13.67 3.76
N GLU A 275 -3.36 14.03 4.26
CA GLU A 275 -3.14 14.50 5.64
C GLU A 275 -3.96 15.75 5.99
N ILE A 276 -4.12 16.68 5.03
CA ILE A 276 -4.88 17.92 5.25
C ILE A 276 -6.38 17.66 5.13
N ALA A 277 -6.79 16.75 4.25
CA ALA A 277 -8.15 16.22 4.25
C ALA A 277 -8.49 15.57 5.61
N GLY A 278 -7.56 14.81 6.20
CA GLY A 278 -7.67 14.29 7.56
C GLY A 278 -7.81 15.40 8.61
N GLY A 279 -6.91 16.39 8.60
CA GLY A 279 -6.96 17.51 9.55
C GLY A 279 -8.24 18.35 9.46
N THR A 280 -8.75 18.60 8.26
CA THR A 280 -10.05 19.29 8.05
C THR A 280 -11.22 18.44 8.53
N ALA A 281 -11.16 17.11 8.36
CA ALA A 281 -12.16 16.19 8.91
C ALA A 281 -12.15 16.21 10.45
N SER A 282 -10.98 16.22 11.09
CA SER A 282 -10.87 16.36 12.55
C SER A 282 -11.47 17.68 13.05
N ALA A 283 -11.18 18.80 12.37
CA ALA A 283 -11.78 20.08 12.72
C ALA A 283 -13.32 20.09 12.58
N GLN A 284 -13.85 19.42 11.54
CA GLN A 284 -15.29 19.26 11.37
C GLN A 284 -15.91 18.36 12.44
N ARG A 285 -15.19 17.33 12.89
CA ARG A 285 -15.61 16.47 14.00
C ARG A 285 -15.77 17.28 15.29
N PHE A 286 -14.77 18.08 15.65
CA PHE A 286 -14.85 18.96 16.83
C PHE A 286 -16.06 19.90 16.77
N ARG A 287 -16.34 20.50 15.60
CA ARG A 287 -17.52 21.35 15.42
C ARG A 287 -18.83 20.58 15.61
N ALA A 288 -18.88 19.33 15.13
CA ALA A 288 -20.06 18.48 15.27
C ALA A 288 -20.25 17.99 16.71
N GLU A 289 -19.17 17.69 17.44
CA GLU A 289 -19.20 17.37 18.88
C GLU A 289 -19.68 18.57 19.70
N ALA A 290 -19.19 19.77 19.39
CA ALA A 290 -19.70 20.99 20.03
C ALA A 290 -21.19 21.25 19.71
N ALA A 291 -21.66 20.89 18.51
CA ALA A 291 -23.08 20.96 18.17
C ALA A 291 -23.92 19.91 18.91
N LEU A 292 -23.37 18.72 19.14
CA LEU A 292 -24.01 17.67 19.93
C LEU A 292 -24.21 18.11 21.37
N ALA A 293 -23.15 18.60 22.01
CA ALA A 293 -23.21 19.10 23.39
C ALA A 293 -24.24 20.24 23.55
N ARG A 294 -24.36 21.13 22.56
CA ARG A 294 -25.41 22.18 22.54
C ARG A 294 -26.82 21.62 22.35
N ALA A 295 -26.97 20.56 21.57
CA ALA A 295 -28.27 19.94 21.30
C ALA A 295 -28.78 19.14 22.49
N GLU A 296 -27.89 18.46 23.23
CA GLU A 296 -28.22 17.73 24.46
C GLU A 296 -28.75 18.64 25.57
N GLY A 297 -28.32 19.91 25.61
CA GLY A 297 -28.87 20.91 26.53
C GLY A 297 -30.27 21.42 26.19
N ARG A 298 -30.88 20.99 25.07
CA ARG A 298 -32.23 21.41 24.64
C ARG A 298 -33.25 20.30 24.92
N PRO A 299 -34.51 20.65 25.27
CA PRO A 299 -35.55 19.67 25.56
C PRO A 299 -35.82 18.76 24.37
N ASP A 300 -36.08 17.48 24.65
CA ASP A 300 -36.43 16.47 23.65
C ASP A 300 -37.86 15.96 23.86
N ILE A 301 -38.45 15.34 22.83
CA ILE A 301 -39.82 14.81 22.90
C ILE A 301 -39.77 13.28 22.88
N VAL A 302 -40.40 12.65 23.89
CA VAL A 302 -40.52 11.19 23.97
C VAL A 302 -42.02 10.82 24.01
N PRO A 303 -42.70 10.70 22.86
CA PRO A 303 -44.06 10.18 22.83
C PRO A 303 -44.13 8.77 23.45
N GLN A 304 -45.21 8.54 24.19
CA GLN A 304 -45.53 7.25 24.79
C GLN A 304 -46.88 6.78 24.26
N PHE A 305 -46.91 5.56 23.73
CA PHE A 305 -48.13 4.90 23.29
C PHE A 305 -48.44 3.75 24.23
N ARG A 306 -49.69 3.68 24.70
CA ARG A 306 -50.16 2.66 25.63
C ARG A 306 -51.28 1.86 25.00
N VAL A 307 -51.21 0.54 25.11
CA VAL A 307 -52.30 -0.39 24.79
C VAL A 307 -52.56 -1.24 26.02
N GLY A 308 -53.79 -1.18 26.56
CA GLY A 308 -54.20 -1.96 27.74
C GLY A 308 -55.10 -3.13 27.35
N TYR A 309 -54.90 -4.26 28.04
CA TYR A 309 -55.73 -5.47 27.94
C TYR A 309 -56.27 -5.90 29.31
#